data_AF-A0A0C5BCV5-F1
#
_entry.id   AF-A0A0C5BCV5-F1
#
_cell.length_a   1.000
_cell.length_b   1.000
_cell.length_c   1.000
_cell.angle_alpha   90.00
_cell.angle_beta   90.00
_cell.angle_gamma   90.00
#
_symmetry.space_group_name_H-M   'P 1'
#
loop_
_entity.id
_entity.type
_entity.pdbx_description
1 polymer ?
#
loop_
_entity_poly.entity_id
_entity_poly.type
_entity_poly.pdbx_seq_one_letter_code
_entity_poly.pdbx_strand_id
1 'polypeptide(L)'
;MHDIVSRSEHDAVASRGRRSLLTGAAWSVPVAALSAATPAAAASPTIPTVLDTVKAATLVNVLTTQAVVVNGRGPLAMAGVFGIDARGTDLNIFQPAYTVKVTAATLTMSNGTTYSGTGLATGTGVLNLIGALPGTLVFSNIAFPRGVYTGTSNPVRPTRFSVKADMILVSLRDLVTRTYPVTLAWNLNVFGIGTVVGLSDALGVGTINYSGAVLPIL
;
A
#
# COMPACT_ATOMS: atom_id res chain seq x y z
N MET A 1 48.91 -39.75 6.35
CA MET A 1 47.78 -40.67 6.38
C MET A 1 46.78 -40.11 7.39
N HIS A 2 45.71 -39.47 6.86
CA HIS A 2 44.42 -39.07 7.47
C HIS A 2 44.41 -38.30 8.81
N ASP A 3 44.05 -37.00 8.82
CA ASP A 3 42.71 -36.34 8.77
C ASP A 3 42.10 -36.14 10.17
N ILE A 4 42.09 -34.91 10.70
CA ILE A 4 41.01 -33.90 10.61
C ILE A 4 39.67 -34.42 11.15
N VAL A 5 39.39 -34.22 12.44
CA VAL A 5 38.08 -33.73 12.97
C VAL A 5 38.32 -33.18 14.38
N SER A 6 38.42 -31.85 14.55
CA SER A 6 38.19 -31.16 15.85
C SER A 6 38.23 -29.63 15.74
N ARG A 7 37.91 -29.04 14.58
CA ARG A 7 37.74 -27.58 14.45
C ARG A 7 36.56 -27.29 13.53
N SER A 8 35.36 -27.32 14.08
CA SER A 8 34.19 -26.72 13.38
C SER A 8 33.20 -26.00 14.30
N GLU A 9 33.35 -26.05 15.62
CA GLU A 9 32.36 -25.40 16.51
C GLU A 9 32.69 -23.95 16.86
N HIS A 10 33.92 -23.49 16.64
CA HIS A 10 34.32 -22.15 17.10
C HIS A 10 34.08 -21.01 16.09
N ASP A 11 33.80 -21.33 14.82
CA ASP A 11 33.58 -20.31 13.77
C ASP A 11 32.10 -20.07 13.42
N ALA A 12 31.18 -20.88 13.94
CA ALA A 12 29.74 -20.69 13.70
C ALA A 12 29.13 -19.56 14.55
N VAL A 13 29.78 -19.15 15.65
CA VAL A 13 29.23 -18.20 16.61
C VAL A 13 29.52 -16.74 16.21
N ALA A 14 30.59 -16.46 15.47
CA ALA A 14 30.95 -15.09 15.09
C ALA A 14 30.08 -14.50 13.94
N SER A 15 29.34 -15.34 13.22
CA SER A 15 28.58 -14.93 12.03
C SER A 15 27.13 -14.47 12.32
N ARG A 16 26.54 -14.87 13.45
CA ARG A 16 25.14 -14.53 13.79
C ARG A 16 24.96 -13.28 14.65
N GLY A 17 26.03 -12.58 15.04
CA GLY A 17 25.96 -11.43 15.95
C GLY A 17 25.72 -10.05 15.32
N ARG A 18 25.95 -9.87 14.00
CA ARG A 18 25.83 -8.53 13.37
C ARG A 18 24.55 -8.27 12.59
N ARG A 19 23.71 -9.29 12.38
CA ARG A 19 22.47 -9.18 11.60
C ARG A 19 21.20 -9.03 12.45
N SER A 20 21.28 -9.16 13.78
CA SER A 20 20.11 -9.14 14.67
C SER A 20 19.89 -7.81 15.42
N LEU A 21 20.77 -6.81 15.25
CA LEU A 21 20.65 -5.51 15.94
C LEU A 21 20.13 -4.37 15.05
N LEU A 22 19.90 -4.63 13.75
CA LEU A 22 19.32 -3.65 12.81
C LEU A 22 17.82 -3.82 12.60
N THR A 23 17.20 -4.86 13.16
CA THR A 23 15.75 -5.12 13.02
C THR A 23 14.93 -4.54 14.18
N GLY A 24 15.58 -4.10 15.26
CA GLY A 24 14.91 -3.59 16.47
C GLY A 24 14.77 -2.06 16.56
N ALA A 25 15.51 -1.29 15.75
CA ALA A 25 15.54 0.17 15.84
C ALA A 25 14.44 0.89 15.03
N ALA A 26 13.63 0.16 14.25
CA ALA A 26 12.59 0.77 13.41
C ALA A 26 11.25 1.04 14.14
N TRP A 27 11.07 0.56 15.38
CA TRP A 27 9.76 0.53 16.04
C TRP A 27 9.68 1.26 17.39
N SER A 28 10.68 2.07 17.74
CA SER A 28 10.66 2.81 19.01
C SER A 28 10.91 4.31 18.82
N VAL A 29 9.78 5.04 18.84
CA VAL A 29 9.57 6.46 19.23
C VAL A 29 9.74 7.50 18.10
N PRO A 30 8.81 8.50 17.95
CA PRO A 30 7.73 8.90 18.88
C PRO A 30 6.29 8.80 18.32
N VAL A 31 5.44 8.12 19.09
CA VAL A 31 3.97 8.23 19.07
C VAL A 31 3.48 9.48 19.83
N ALA A 32 4.38 10.31 20.34
CA ALA A 32 4.05 11.49 21.14
C ALA A 32 4.11 12.80 20.33
N ALA A 33 3.14 13.06 19.45
CA ALA A 33 2.92 14.41 18.87
C ALA A 33 1.54 14.65 18.24
N LEU A 34 0.52 13.82 18.50
CA LEU A 34 -0.77 13.90 17.78
C LEU A 34 -1.88 14.70 18.48
N SER A 35 -1.56 15.55 19.46
CA SER A 35 -2.55 16.32 20.22
C SER A 35 -2.27 17.82 20.28
N ALA A 36 -2.05 18.48 19.14
CA ALA A 36 -2.19 19.94 19.02
C ALA A 36 -2.06 20.41 17.55
N ALA A 37 -3.08 20.23 16.71
CA ALA A 37 -3.15 21.00 15.45
C ALA A 37 -4.57 20.98 14.85
N THR A 38 -5.47 21.75 15.43
CA THR A 38 -6.51 22.50 14.72
C THR A 38 -6.92 23.63 15.67
N PRO A 39 -7.07 24.90 15.25
CA PRO A 39 -7.19 25.44 13.90
C PRO A 39 -6.11 26.51 13.59
N ALA A 40 -5.31 26.28 12.55
CA ALA A 40 -4.63 27.36 11.82
C ALA A 40 -5.13 27.38 10.37
N ALA A 41 -6.46 27.40 10.22
CA ALA A 41 -7.12 27.77 8.97
C ALA A 41 -7.23 29.30 8.91
N ALA A 42 -6.09 29.98 8.88
CA ALA A 42 -6.01 31.41 8.58
C ALA A 42 -4.57 31.72 8.20
N ALA A 43 -4.36 32.22 6.98
CA ALA A 43 -3.07 32.41 6.32
C ALA A 43 -2.36 31.11 5.86
N SER A 44 -2.99 30.37 4.94
CA SER A 44 -2.22 29.56 4.00
C SER A 44 -1.48 30.51 3.05
N PRO A 45 -0.13 30.64 3.11
CA PRO A 45 0.60 31.11 1.94
C PRO A 45 0.24 30.20 0.76
N THR A 46 0.10 30.79 -0.42
CA THR A 46 -0.23 30.13 -1.68
C THR A 46 0.40 28.75 -1.73
N ILE A 47 -0.42 27.70 -1.74
CA ILE A 47 -0.02 26.29 -1.67
C ILE A 47 1.07 26.06 -2.72
N PRO A 48 2.37 25.97 -2.34
CA PRO A 48 3.40 25.81 -3.36
C PRO A 48 3.42 24.34 -3.74
N THR A 49 3.17 24.04 -5.02
CA THR A 49 3.83 23.05 -5.92
C THR A 49 4.08 21.60 -5.48
N VAL A 50 3.95 21.23 -4.20
CA VAL A 50 4.12 19.86 -3.69
C VAL A 50 2.95 18.98 -4.14
N LEU A 51 1.73 19.51 -4.14
CA LEU A 51 0.53 18.77 -4.53
C LEU A 51 0.52 18.35 -6.00
N ASP A 52 1.04 19.20 -6.90
CA ASP A 52 1.09 18.88 -8.33
C ASP A 52 2.24 17.92 -8.70
N THR A 53 3.19 17.73 -7.77
CA THR A 53 4.40 16.96 -8.00
C THR A 53 4.34 15.55 -7.42
N VAL A 54 3.45 15.30 -6.46
CA VAL A 54 3.24 13.96 -5.90
C VAL A 54 2.18 13.23 -6.70
N LYS A 55 2.55 12.12 -7.34
CA LYS A 55 1.68 11.37 -8.26
C LYS A 55 1.62 9.90 -7.92
N ALA A 56 0.56 9.24 -8.41
CA ALA A 56 0.49 7.79 -8.36
C ALA A 56 1.62 7.20 -9.22
N ALA A 57 2.27 6.16 -8.72
CA ALA A 57 3.30 5.41 -9.44
C ALA A 57 3.03 3.92 -9.32
N THR A 58 3.71 3.12 -10.13
CA THR A 58 3.67 1.66 -10.01
C THR A 58 5.09 1.16 -9.80
N LEU A 59 5.32 0.40 -8.73
CA LEU A 59 6.64 -0.20 -8.46
C LEU A 59 6.88 -1.42 -9.35
N VAL A 60 5.82 -2.22 -9.54
CA VAL A 60 5.80 -3.40 -10.40
C VAL A 60 4.48 -3.40 -11.15
N ASN A 61 4.52 -3.52 -12.48
CA ASN A 61 3.34 -3.44 -13.34
C ASN A 61 2.38 -4.63 -13.22
N VAL A 62 2.63 -5.57 -12.31
CA VAL A 62 1.82 -6.78 -12.13
C VAL A 62 1.26 -6.80 -10.72
N LEU A 63 -0.06 -6.77 -10.61
CA LEU A 63 -0.80 -7.05 -9.37
C LEU A 63 -1.22 -8.50 -9.35
N THR A 64 -0.99 -9.18 -8.23
CA THR A 64 -1.62 -10.45 -7.89
C THR A 64 -2.35 -10.32 -6.55
N THR A 65 -3.57 -10.81 -6.48
CA THR A 65 -4.36 -10.81 -5.24
C THR A 65 -5.39 -11.94 -5.27
N GLN A 66 -5.82 -12.41 -4.12
CA GLN A 66 -6.76 -13.52 -4.00
C GLN A 66 -7.94 -13.12 -3.13
N ALA A 67 -9.14 -13.53 -3.55
CA ALA A 67 -10.33 -13.56 -2.72
C ALA A 67 -10.64 -14.98 -2.28
N VAL A 68 -10.90 -15.15 -0.98
CA VAL A 68 -11.48 -16.37 -0.41
C VAL A 68 -12.95 -16.08 -0.14
N VAL A 69 -13.83 -16.83 -0.78
CA VAL A 69 -15.28 -16.61 -0.76
C VAL A 69 -15.92 -17.58 0.22
N VAL A 70 -16.71 -17.05 1.14
CA VAL A 70 -17.55 -17.80 2.09
C VAL A 70 -18.91 -17.11 2.14
N ASN A 71 -19.99 -17.87 2.02
CA ASN A 71 -21.36 -17.34 1.95
C ASN A 71 -21.53 -16.26 0.86
N GLY A 72 -20.93 -16.49 -0.31
CA GLY A 72 -21.01 -15.58 -1.46
C GLY A 72 -20.21 -14.30 -1.33
N ARG A 73 -19.43 -14.14 -0.25
CA ARG A 73 -18.67 -12.92 0.00
C ARG A 73 -17.25 -13.21 0.42
N GLY A 74 -16.33 -12.30 0.12
CA GLY A 74 -14.93 -12.47 0.47
C GLY A 74 -14.18 -11.15 0.63
N PRO A 75 -13.02 -11.18 1.30
CA PRO A 75 -12.09 -10.08 1.29
C PRO A 75 -11.20 -10.10 0.05
N LEU A 76 -10.64 -8.94 -0.29
CA LEU A 76 -9.56 -8.80 -1.25
C LEU A 76 -8.48 -7.88 -0.67
N ALA A 77 -7.22 -8.34 -0.68
CA ALA A 77 -6.10 -7.58 -0.14
C ALA A 77 -5.25 -6.97 -1.26
N MET A 78 -4.86 -5.71 -1.12
CA MET A 78 -4.08 -4.94 -2.07
C MET A 78 -2.77 -4.52 -1.38
N ALA A 79 -1.63 -4.98 -1.91
CA ALA A 79 -0.31 -4.69 -1.34
C ALA A 79 0.79 -4.68 -2.41
N GLY A 80 1.91 -4.01 -2.10
CA GLY A 80 3.22 -4.23 -2.73
C GLY A 80 3.46 -3.63 -4.12
N VAL A 81 2.43 -3.21 -4.85
CA VAL A 81 2.57 -2.74 -6.24
C VAL A 81 2.35 -1.24 -6.44
N PHE A 82 1.67 -0.61 -5.48
CA PHE A 82 1.27 0.79 -5.55
C PHE A 82 2.41 1.67 -5.03
N GLY A 83 2.85 2.61 -5.85
CA GLY A 83 3.94 3.52 -5.55
C GLY A 83 3.50 4.97 -5.44
N ILE A 84 4.34 5.78 -4.82
CA ILE A 84 4.17 7.23 -4.67
C ILE A 84 5.35 7.88 -5.37
N ASP A 85 5.12 8.60 -6.46
CA ASP A 85 6.15 9.37 -7.13
C ASP A 85 6.25 10.76 -6.47
N ALA A 86 7.32 10.99 -5.74
CA ALA A 86 7.62 12.28 -5.11
C ALA A 86 8.83 12.96 -5.78
N ARG A 87 9.14 12.62 -7.03
CA ARG A 87 10.35 13.14 -7.72
C ARG A 87 10.27 14.60 -8.11
N GLY A 88 9.08 15.14 -8.31
CA GLY A 88 8.91 16.55 -8.65
C GLY A 88 9.01 17.50 -7.46
N THR A 89 9.11 16.99 -6.22
CA THR A 89 9.09 17.82 -5.01
C THR A 89 10.46 18.43 -4.71
N ASP A 90 10.50 19.72 -4.40
CA ASP A 90 11.74 20.48 -4.19
C ASP A 90 12.44 20.14 -2.86
N LEU A 91 13.66 19.61 -2.99
CA LEU A 91 14.55 19.27 -1.87
C LEU A 91 15.20 20.49 -1.19
N ASN A 92 15.14 21.67 -1.79
CA ASN A 92 15.75 22.87 -1.22
C ASN A 92 14.86 23.51 -0.13
N ILE A 93 13.59 23.13 -0.07
CA ILE A 93 12.58 23.73 0.82
C ILE A 93 12.13 22.75 1.92
N PHE A 94 12.24 21.45 1.67
CA PHE A 94 11.82 20.39 2.58
C PHE A 94 12.97 19.44 2.91
N GLN A 95 12.93 18.87 4.13
CA GLN A 95 13.78 17.74 4.46
C GLN A 95 13.52 16.60 3.46
N PRO A 96 14.56 15.82 3.12
CA PRO A 96 14.44 14.77 2.10
C PRO A 96 13.49 13.65 2.53
N ALA A 97 13.26 13.45 3.82
CA ALA A 97 12.32 12.45 4.32
C ALA A 97 10.89 13.01 4.39
N TYR A 98 9.91 12.19 4.01
CA TYR A 98 8.50 12.47 4.21
C TYR A 98 7.81 11.32 4.94
N THR A 99 6.71 11.62 5.60
CA THR A 99 5.79 10.61 6.14
C THR A 99 4.50 10.62 5.32
N VAL A 100 3.96 9.46 4.99
CA VAL A 100 2.66 9.30 4.34
C VAL A 100 1.75 8.55 5.28
N LYS A 101 0.61 9.14 5.61
CA LYS A 101 -0.46 8.52 6.38
C LYS A 101 -1.66 8.28 5.48
N VAL A 102 -1.98 7.03 5.21
CA VAL A 102 -3.18 6.69 4.44
C VAL A 102 -4.41 6.98 5.30
N THR A 103 -5.33 7.81 4.80
CA THR A 103 -6.54 8.23 5.51
C THR A 103 -7.82 7.61 4.95
N ALA A 104 -7.82 7.24 3.67
CA ALA A 104 -8.89 6.45 3.08
C ALA A 104 -8.37 5.63 1.90
N ALA A 105 -8.97 4.47 1.69
CA ALA A 105 -8.74 3.64 0.50
C ALA A 105 -10.09 3.22 -0.08
N THR A 106 -10.18 3.20 -1.41
CA THR A 106 -11.40 2.82 -2.14
C THR A 106 -11.03 1.87 -3.27
N LEU A 107 -11.79 0.78 -3.40
CA LEU A 107 -11.68 -0.17 -4.49
C LEU A 107 -13.00 -0.17 -5.27
N THR A 108 -12.92 0.06 -6.57
CA THR A 108 -14.05 -0.07 -7.50
C THR A 108 -13.93 -1.39 -8.25
N MET A 109 -15.05 -2.10 -8.32
CA MET A 109 -15.17 -3.35 -9.07
C MET A 109 -15.83 -3.12 -10.44
N SER A 110 -15.74 -4.09 -11.34
CA SER A 110 -16.32 -4.04 -12.70
C SER A 110 -17.84 -3.91 -12.74
N ASN A 111 -18.52 -4.28 -11.67
CA ASN A 111 -19.96 -4.09 -11.52
C ASN A 111 -20.34 -2.68 -11.01
N GLY A 112 -19.37 -1.77 -10.88
CA GLY A 112 -19.56 -0.40 -10.40
C GLY A 112 -19.62 -0.25 -8.88
N THR A 113 -19.68 -1.33 -8.11
CA THR A 113 -19.68 -1.25 -6.64
C THR A 113 -18.33 -0.79 -6.12
N THR A 114 -18.35 0.13 -5.16
CA THR A 114 -17.17 0.63 -4.46
C THR A 114 -17.11 0.10 -3.03
N TYR A 115 -15.91 -0.19 -2.57
CA TYR A 115 -15.63 -0.71 -1.24
C TYR A 115 -14.59 0.16 -0.56
N SER A 116 -14.82 0.45 0.72
CA SER A 116 -13.82 1.12 1.56
C SER A 116 -12.81 0.11 2.09
N GLY A 117 -11.54 0.50 2.06
CA GLY A 117 -10.44 -0.32 2.53
C GLY A 117 -10.18 -0.12 4.02
N THR A 118 -9.68 -1.18 4.65
CA THR A 118 -9.12 -1.18 6.01
C THR A 118 -7.62 -1.48 5.95
N GLY A 119 -6.92 -1.49 7.09
CA GLY A 119 -5.46 -1.68 7.10
C GLY A 119 -4.69 -0.43 6.64
N LEU A 120 -5.29 0.76 6.87
CA LEU A 120 -4.65 2.03 6.55
C LEU A 120 -3.39 2.18 7.40
N ALA A 121 -2.26 2.38 6.74
CA ALA A 121 -0.96 2.44 7.40
C ALA A 121 -0.31 3.81 7.25
N THR A 122 0.68 4.05 8.10
CA THR A 122 1.62 5.15 7.96
C THR A 122 2.96 4.58 7.55
N GLY A 123 3.66 5.25 6.66
CA GLY A 123 5.00 4.89 6.24
C GLY A 123 5.83 6.12 5.96
N THR A 124 7.11 5.88 5.72
CA THR A 124 8.07 6.94 5.38
C THR A 124 8.60 6.71 3.98
N GLY A 125 8.91 7.80 3.29
CA GLY A 125 9.62 7.77 2.03
C GLY A 125 10.63 8.89 1.94
N VAL A 126 11.28 8.96 0.78
CA VAL A 126 12.29 9.96 0.48
C VAL A 126 11.87 10.70 -0.77
N LEU A 127 11.87 12.03 -0.70
CA LEU A 127 11.66 12.92 -1.84
C LEU A 127 12.72 12.64 -2.92
N ASN A 128 12.41 12.95 -4.17
CA ASN A 128 13.27 12.60 -5.31
C ASN A 128 13.40 11.08 -5.59
N LEU A 129 12.58 10.25 -4.95
CA LEU A 129 12.47 8.81 -5.22
C LEU A 129 11.00 8.40 -5.35
N ILE A 130 10.78 7.22 -5.94
CA ILE A 130 9.47 6.56 -5.93
C ILE A 130 9.42 5.69 -4.67
N GLY A 131 8.48 6.00 -3.78
CA GLY A 131 8.23 5.23 -2.56
C GLY A 131 7.14 4.17 -2.76
N ALA A 132 7.03 3.25 -1.80
CA ALA A 132 5.91 2.32 -1.74
C ALA A 132 4.76 2.89 -0.93
N LEU A 133 3.53 2.64 -1.35
CA LEU A 133 2.36 2.86 -0.51
C LEU A 133 2.45 1.92 0.72
N PRO A 134 2.33 2.43 1.96
CA PRO A 134 2.50 1.60 3.13
C PRO A 134 1.29 0.70 3.38
N GLY A 135 1.57 -0.48 3.95
CA GLY A 135 0.55 -1.40 4.47
C GLY A 135 -0.01 -2.39 3.46
N THR A 136 -1.01 -3.14 3.92
CA THR A 136 -1.84 -4.06 3.12
C THR A 136 -3.28 -3.62 3.28
N LEU A 137 -3.89 -3.17 2.20
CA LEU A 137 -5.23 -2.60 2.23
C LEU A 137 -6.25 -3.70 1.93
N VAL A 138 -7.15 -3.95 2.89
CA VAL A 138 -8.12 -5.04 2.80
C VAL A 138 -9.52 -4.50 2.58
N PHE A 139 -10.16 -4.98 1.52
CA PHE A 139 -11.53 -4.66 1.14
C PHE A 139 -12.41 -5.86 1.43
N SER A 140 -13.34 -5.72 2.37
CA SER A 140 -14.15 -6.84 2.86
C SER A 140 -15.55 -6.85 2.26
N ASN A 141 -16.26 -7.96 2.44
CA ASN A 141 -17.68 -8.08 2.14
C ASN A 141 -18.02 -7.90 0.65
N ILE A 142 -17.06 -8.21 -0.23
CA ILE A 142 -17.25 -8.16 -1.68
C ILE A 142 -18.08 -9.36 -2.10
N ALA A 143 -19.18 -9.13 -2.81
CA ALA A 143 -20.04 -10.19 -3.32
C ALA A 143 -19.42 -10.85 -4.56
N PHE A 144 -19.25 -12.17 -4.51
CA PHE A 144 -18.78 -12.99 -5.61
C PHE A 144 -19.89 -13.99 -5.96
N PRO A 145 -20.52 -13.87 -7.15
CA PRO A 145 -21.53 -14.82 -7.59
C PRO A 145 -20.98 -16.25 -7.63
N ARG A 146 -21.86 -17.24 -7.78
CA ARG A 146 -21.37 -18.59 -8.07
C ARG A 146 -20.86 -18.68 -9.50
N GLY A 147 -19.93 -19.59 -9.75
CA GLY A 147 -19.47 -19.88 -11.10
C GLY A 147 -18.05 -20.43 -11.17
N VAL A 148 -17.69 -20.87 -12.37
CA VAL A 148 -16.31 -21.16 -12.76
C VAL A 148 -15.81 -19.97 -13.57
N TYR A 149 -14.71 -19.37 -13.12
CA TYR A 149 -14.13 -18.18 -13.71
C TYR A 149 -12.82 -18.52 -14.41
N THR A 150 -12.78 -18.21 -15.69
CA THR A 150 -11.59 -18.33 -16.55
C THR A 150 -11.35 -16.99 -17.24
N GLY A 151 -10.19 -16.39 -16.95
CA GLY A 151 -9.77 -15.12 -17.57
C GLY A 151 -10.77 -13.98 -17.37
N THR A 152 -11.39 -13.53 -18.47
CA THR A 152 -12.28 -12.36 -18.53
C THR A 152 -13.73 -12.67 -18.17
N SER A 153 -14.11 -13.94 -17.99
CA SER A 153 -15.47 -14.38 -17.66
C SER A 153 -15.91 -14.00 -16.25
N ASN A 154 -15.00 -13.56 -15.39
CA ASN A 154 -15.35 -13.09 -14.05
C ASN A 154 -16.14 -11.76 -14.11
N PRO A 155 -17.42 -11.75 -13.68
CA PRO A 155 -18.26 -10.55 -13.70
C PRO A 155 -17.87 -9.51 -12.64
N VAL A 156 -17.15 -9.92 -11.59
CA VAL A 156 -16.76 -9.08 -10.46
C VAL A 156 -15.23 -9.11 -10.31
N ARG A 157 -14.57 -8.10 -10.88
CA ARG A 157 -13.12 -7.93 -10.85
C ARG A 157 -12.73 -6.50 -10.46
N PRO A 158 -11.58 -6.29 -9.80
CA PRO A 158 -11.03 -4.96 -9.54
C PRO A 158 -10.82 -4.15 -10.83
N THR A 159 -11.23 -2.90 -10.85
CA THR A 159 -11.04 -2.00 -12.01
C THR A 159 -10.37 -0.67 -11.65
N ARG A 160 -10.55 -0.18 -10.42
CA ARG A 160 -9.90 1.03 -9.95
C ARG A 160 -9.57 0.93 -8.48
N PHE A 161 -8.39 1.39 -8.11
CA PHE A 161 -7.98 1.55 -6.72
C PHE A 161 -7.58 3.00 -6.48
N SER A 162 -8.00 3.59 -5.36
CA SER A 162 -7.75 4.98 -5.04
C SER A 162 -7.50 5.16 -3.55
N VAL A 163 -6.55 6.02 -3.21
CA VAL A 163 -6.13 6.31 -1.86
C VAL A 163 -6.13 7.80 -1.62
N LYS A 164 -6.67 8.21 -0.49
CA LYS A 164 -6.41 9.53 0.10
C LYS A 164 -5.37 9.34 1.18
N ALA A 165 -4.36 10.20 1.17
CA ALA A 165 -3.29 10.17 2.15
C ALA A 165 -2.87 11.58 2.54
N ASP A 166 -2.37 11.70 3.75
CA ASP A 166 -1.73 12.91 4.24
C ASP A 166 -0.22 12.74 4.09
N MET A 167 0.38 13.58 3.25
CA MET A 167 1.83 13.66 3.13
C MET A 167 2.35 14.73 4.07
N ILE A 168 3.16 14.30 5.03
CA ILE A 168 3.70 15.10 6.12
C ILE A 168 5.16 15.39 5.82
N LEU A 169 5.49 16.66 5.67
CA LEU A 169 6.81 17.17 5.32
C LEU A 169 7.33 18.11 6.41
N VAL A 170 8.64 18.18 6.58
CA VAL A 170 9.30 19.17 7.46
C VAL A 170 9.99 20.19 6.58
N SER A 171 9.67 21.48 6.74
CA SER A 171 10.35 22.52 5.96
C SER A 171 11.74 22.80 6.51
N LEU A 172 12.73 23.02 5.64
CA LEU A 172 14.09 23.41 6.01
C LEU A 172 14.17 24.86 6.49
N ARG A 173 13.20 25.71 6.15
CA ARG A 173 13.21 27.14 6.49
C ARG A 173 12.85 27.41 7.94
N ASP A 174 11.78 26.79 8.41
CA ASP A 174 11.19 27.02 9.74
C ASP A 174 11.22 25.77 10.64
N LEU A 175 11.64 24.61 10.12
CA LEU A 175 11.59 23.30 10.78
C LEU A 175 10.19 22.91 11.25
N VAL A 176 9.15 23.50 10.64
CA VAL A 176 7.75 23.21 10.96
C VAL A 176 7.25 22.06 10.09
N THR A 177 6.50 21.17 10.72
CA THR A 177 5.79 20.08 10.06
C THR A 177 4.53 20.60 9.36
N ARG A 178 4.38 20.28 8.08
CA ARG A 178 3.22 20.65 7.26
C ARG A 178 2.59 19.39 6.66
N THR A 179 1.27 19.38 6.61
CA THR A 179 0.48 18.25 6.12
C THR A 179 -0.22 18.63 4.82
N TYR A 180 -0.06 17.80 3.79
CA TYR A 180 -0.60 18.01 2.46
C TYR A 180 -1.48 16.82 2.07
N PRO A 181 -2.80 17.01 1.87
CA PRO A 181 -3.68 15.92 1.46
C PRO A 181 -3.44 15.59 -0.01
N VAL A 182 -3.11 14.34 -0.32
CA VAL A 182 -2.90 13.85 -1.68
C VAL A 182 -3.91 12.76 -2.02
N THR A 183 -4.34 12.70 -3.28
CA THR A 183 -5.17 11.60 -3.79
C THR A 183 -4.41 10.88 -4.89
N LEU A 184 -4.18 9.59 -4.67
CA LEU A 184 -3.46 8.71 -5.59
C LEU A 184 -4.43 7.69 -6.15
N ALA A 185 -4.42 7.45 -7.46
CA ALA A 185 -5.32 6.52 -8.09
C ALA A 185 -4.65 5.68 -9.17
N TRP A 186 -5.15 4.46 -9.34
CA TRP A 186 -4.68 3.49 -10.31
C TRP A 186 -5.86 2.84 -11.01
N ASN A 187 -5.73 2.68 -12.32
CA ASN A 187 -6.56 1.79 -13.11
C ASN A 187 -5.99 0.37 -13.03
N LEU A 188 -6.89 -0.60 -12.83
CA LEU A 188 -6.56 -2.01 -12.70
C LEU A 188 -7.11 -2.74 -13.93
N ASN A 189 -6.23 -3.33 -14.72
CA ASN A 189 -6.60 -4.23 -15.80
C ASN A 189 -6.30 -5.67 -15.38
N VAL A 190 -7.23 -6.24 -14.62
CA VAL A 190 -7.03 -7.49 -13.89
C VAL A 190 -8.06 -8.53 -14.33
N PHE A 191 -7.63 -9.77 -14.51
CA PHE A 191 -8.51 -10.91 -14.79
C PHE A 191 -8.54 -11.86 -13.60
N GLY A 192 -9.63 -12.62 -13.47
CA GLY A 192 -9.86 -13.49 -12.32
C GLY A 192 -10.03 -14.94 -12.74
N ILE A 193 -9.31 -15.85 -12.11
CA ILE A 193 -9.39 -17.30 -12.32
C ILE A 193 -9.73 -17.97 -11.00
N GLY A 194 -10.78 -18.79 -10.99
CA GLY A 194 -11.22 -19.42 -9.76
C GLY A 194 -12.57 -20.12 -9.88
N THR A 195 -13.04 -20.63 -8.76
CA THR A 195 -14.37 -21.26 -8.68
C THR A 195 -15.05 -20.83 -7.39
N VAL A 196 -16.36 -20.59 -7.48
CA VAL A 196 -17.25 -20.37 -6.34
C VAL A 196 -18.42 -21.33 -6.52
N VAL A 197 -18.52 -22.32 -5.63
CA VAL A 197 -19.53 -23.37 -5.68
C VAL A 197 -20.52 -23.20 -4.53
N GLY A 198 -21.80 -23.45 -4.80
CA GLY A 198 -22.84 -23.32 -3.78
C GLY A 198 -24.25 -23.50 -4.35
N LEU A 199 -25.20 -23.81 -3.46
CA LEU A 199 -26.61 -23.99 -3.81
C LEU A 199 -27.29 -22.66 -4.21
N SER A 200 -26.76 -21.54 -3.71
CA SER A 200 -27.16 -20.18 -4.07
C SER A 200 -25.94 -19.26 -4.06
N ASP A 201 -26.07 -18.06 -4.64
CA ASP A 201 -24.98 -17.06 -4.59
C ASP A 201 -24.66 -16.67 -3.14
N ALA A 202 -25.66 -16.63 -2.26
CA ALA A 202 -25.49 -16.33 -0.83
C ALA A 202 -24.83 -17.48 -0.04
N LEU A 203 -24.67 -18.66 -0.63
CA LEU A 203 -24.04 -19.84 0.00
C LEU A 203 -22.79 -20.28 -0.77
N GLY A 204 -22.27 -19.42 -1.65
CA GLY A 204 -21.07 -19.70 -2.43
C GLY A 204 -19.83 -19.83 -1.55
N VAL A 205 -19.02 -20.86 -1.78
CA VAL A 205 -17.70 -21.04 -1.17
C VAL A 205 -16.68 -21.28 -2.28
N GLY A 206 -15.50 -20.70 -2.16
CA GLY A 206 -14.43 -20.94 -3.11
C GLY A 206 -13.34 -19.90 -3.08
N THR A 207 -12.58 -19.80 -4.16
CA THR A 207 -11.45 -18.88 -4.27
C THR A 207 -11.34 -18.31 -5.66
N ILE A 208 -10.93 -17.04 -5.75
CA ILE A 208 -10.65 -16.36 -7.01
C ILE A 208 -9.29 -15.70 -6.92
N ASN A 209 -8.39 -16.05 -7.84
CA ASN A 209 -7.09 -15.44 -7.99
C ASN A 209 -7.17 -14.39 -9.09
N TYR A 210 -6.73 -13.19 -8.77
CA TYR A 210 -6.69 -12.06 -9.65
C TYR A 210 -5.25 -11.75 -10.03
N SER A 211 -5.02 -11.54 -11.32
CA SER A 211 -3.72 -11.10 -11.83
C SER A 211 -3.89 -10.12 -12.98
N GLY A 212 -3.00 -9.15 -13.10
CA GLY A 212 -3.00 -8.24 -14.25
C GLY A 212 -2.20 -6.97 -14.03
N ALA A 213 -2.50 -5.95 -14.81
CA ALA A 213 -1.72 -4.72 -14.86
C ALA A 213 -2.24 -3.61 -13.97
N VAL A 214 -1.33 -2.80 -13.43
CA VAL A 214 -1.61 -1.59 -12.64
C VAL A 214 -1.08 -0.38 -13.39
N LEU A 215 -1.97 0.56 -13.70
CA LEU A 215 -1.63 1.79 -14.42
C LEU A 215 -1.93 2.99 -13.52
N PRO A 216 -0.93 3.83 -13.20
CA PRO A 216 -1.17 5.03 -12.41
C PRO A 216 -2.01 6.03 -13.22
N ILE A 217 -2.84 6.78 -12.51
CA ILE A 217 -3.63 7.89 -13.07
C ILE A 217 -2.87 9.16 -12.75
N LEU A 218 -2.53 9.91 -13.80
CA LEU A 218 -1.77 11.16 -13.74
C LEU A 218 -2.64 12.35 -13.35
#